data_AF-A6RFU1-F1
#
_entry.id   AF-A6RFU1-F1
#
_cell.length_a   1.000
_cell.length_b   1.000
_cell.length_c   1.000
_cell.angle_alpha   90.00
_cell.angle_beta   90.00
_cell.angle_gamma   90.00
#
_symmetry.space_group_name_H-M   'P 1'
#
loop_
_entity.id
_entity.type
_entity.pdbx_description
1 polymer ?
#
loop_
_entity_poly.entity_id
_entity_poly.type
_entity_poly.pdbx_seq_one_letter_code
_entity_poly.pdbx_strand_id
1 'polypeptide(L)'
;MQQQHPSSVNSQSTPVLVKMWEPVSLPFKNSSLPLPTLPTTDEIRSCSDILWERCYDKIVAVNDKVVVKFGGSVNAWEGQALMYLEKHVPPSFGSATRIPGARLHSIWPSLTPSEKDDIVAKLRQMFDTMRQAECPWPNFFGGLDGGGVYHYLFYSQTKGDQKHLGPFHGGAAFAAGLAGIFEP
;
A
#
# COMPACT_ATOMS: atom_id res chain seq x y z
N MET A 1 -0.93 -20.12 66.09
CA MET A 1 -0.82 -20.38 64.63
C MET A 1 -2.15 -19.99 63.99
N GLN A 2 -2.20 -18.86 63.29
CA GLN A 2 -3.21 -18.58 62.27
C GLN A 2 -2.48 -17.85 61.15
N GLN A 3 -2.24 -18.57 60.06
CA GLN A 3 -1.69 -18.03 58.81
C GLN A 3 -2.81 -17.30 58.06
N GLN A 4 -2.58 -16.04 57.72
CA GLN A 4 -3.38 -15.33 56.73
C GLN A 4 -2.97 -15.80 55.33
N HIS A 5 -3.92 -16.38 54.59
CA HIS A 5 -3.79 -16.59 53.15
C HIS A 5 -4.15 -15.28 52.43
N PRO A 6 -3.32 -14.76 51.51
CA PRO A 6 -3.70 -13.63 50.68
C PRO A 6 -4.54 -14.11 49.49
N SER A 7 -5.64 -13.41 49.27
CA SER A 7 -6.57 -13.54 48.13
C SER A 7 -5.84 -13.36 46.80
N SER A 8 -6.01 -14.32 45.89
CA SER A 8 -5.53 -14.22 44.51
C SER A 8 -6.18 -13.03 43.80
N VAL A 9 -5.36 -12.06 43.41
CA VAL A 9 -5.76 -11.00 42.47
C VAL A 9 -5.92 -11.66 41.11
N ASN A 10 -7.18 -11.81 40.69
CA ASN A 10 -7.54 -12.28 39.37
C ASN A 10 -7.34 -11.11 38.39
N SER A 11 -6.18 -11.07 37.72
CA SER A 11 -5.90 -10.10 36.66
C SER A 11 -6.76 -10.44 35.44
N GLN A 12 -7.97 -9.89 35.40
CA GLN A 12 -8.75 -9.81 34.16
C GLN A 12 -8.03 -8.82 33.24
N SER A 13 -7.28 -9.35 32.29
CA SER A 13 -6.77 -8.60 31.15
C SER A 13 -7.96 -8.13 30.31
N THR A 14 -8.25 -6.84 30.40
CA THR A 14 -9.15 -6.15 29.48
C THR A 14 -8.66 -6.42 28.05
N PRO A 15 -9.51 -6.91 27.13
CA PRO A 15 -9.11 -7.04 25.74
C PRO A 15 -8.84 -5.62 25.22
N VAL A 16 -7.58 -5.35 24.87
CA VAL A 16 -7.23 -4.17 24.08
C VAL A 16 -8.01 -4.31 22.79
N LEU A 17 -9.01 -3.44 22.58
CA LEU A 17 -9.69 -3.30 21.30
C LEU A 17 -8.64 -2.89 20.28
N VAL A 18 -8.04 -3.86 19.58
CA VAL A 18 -7.25 -3.61 18.39
C VAL A 18 -8.24 -3.05 17.37
N LYS A 19 -8.18 -1.73 17.16
CA LYS A 19 -9.02 -1.09 16.15
C LYS A 19 -8.54 -1.57 14.79
N MET A 20 -9.25 -2.54 14.24
CA MET A 20 -8.99 -3.08 12.90
C MET A 20 -9.08 -1.94 11.87
N TRP A 21 -8.34 -2.06 10.77
CA TRP A 21 -8.39 -1.07 9.70
C TRP A 21 -9.81 -0.93 9.15
N GLU A 22 -10.23 0.31 8.99
CA GLU A 22 -11.46 0.68 8.31
C GLU A 22 -11.05 1.39 7.00
N PRO A 23 -11.51 0.89 5.84
CA PRO A 23 -11.23 1.53 4.56
C PRO A 23 -11.62 3.00 4.57
N VAL A 24 -10.71 3.86 4.10
CA VAL A 24 -10.93 5.31 4.07
C VAL A 24 -11.85 5.66 2.90
N SER A 25 -12.82 6.54 3.11
CA SER A 25 -13.69 6.99 2.00
C SER A 25 -12.96 7.98 1.09
N LEU A 26 -13.35 7.99 -0.19
CA LEU A 26 -12.88 9.02 -1.11
C LEU A 26 -13.49 10.39 -0.78
N PRO A 27 -12.77 11.49 -1.04
CA PRO A 27 -11.38 11.54 -1.52
C PRO A 27 -10.37 11.28 -0.40
N PHE A 28 -9.29 10.56 -0.70
CA PHE A 28 -8.16 10.38 0.22
C PHE A 28 -7.47 11.72 0.47
N LYS A 29 -7.21 12.06 1.73
CA LYS A 29 -6.54 13.30 2.12
C LYS A 29 -5.48 13.00 3.16
N ASN A 30 -4.29 13.53 2.93
CA ASN A 30 -3.25 13.60 3.94
C ASN A 30 -3.58 14.75 4.89
N SER A 31 -3.67 14.47 6.19
CA SER A 31 -4.03 15.44 7.24
C SER A 31 -2.85 16.25 7.77
N SER A 32 -1.63 15.96 7.31
CA SER A 32 -0.39 16.35 7.97
C SER A 32 0.26 17.60 7.36
N LEU A 33 -0.18 18.07 6.17
CA LEU A 33 0.41 19.21 5.46
C LEU A 33 -0.65 20.09 4.80
N PRO A 34 -0.40 21.42 4.66
CA PRO A 34 -1.25 22.28 3.84
C PRO A 34 -1.25 21.75 2.40
N LEU A 35 -2.43 21.32 1.94
CA LEU A 35 -2.59 20.78 0.59
C LEU A 35 -2.31 21.90 -0.43
N PRO A 36 -1.46 21.65 -1.44
CA PRO A 36 -1.35 22.57 -2.56
C PRO A 36 -2.69 22.67 -3.29
N THR A 37 -2.93 23.80 -3.96
CA THR A 37 -4.09 23.94 -4.84
C THR A 37 -4.11 22.79 -5.84
N LEU A 38 -5.23 22.05 -5.87
CA LEU A 38 -5.38 20.94 -6.80
C LEU A 38 -5.50 21.49 -8.23
N PRO A 39 -4.76 20.91 -9.19
CA PRO A 39 -4.84 21.34 -10.58
C PRO A 39 -6.19 20.93 -11.19
N THR A 40 -6.63 21.72 -12.16
CA THR A 40 -7.79 21.44 -12.98
C THR A 40 -7.53 20.27 -13.92
N THR A 41 -8.61 19.67 -14.43
CA THR A 41 -8.48 18.57 -15.40
C THR A 41 -7.80 19.01 -16.69
N ASP A 42 -7.99 20.25 -17.12
CA ASP A 42 -7.36 20.78 -18.33
C ASP A 42 -5.86 20.97 -18.13
N GLU A 43 -5.44 21.54 -16.99
CA GLU A 43 -4.02 21.66 -16.62
C GLU A 43 -3.33 20.28 -16.57
N ILE A 44 -4.00 19.26 -16.04
CA ILE A 44 -3.48 17.88 -16.01
C ILE A 44 -3.32 17.33 -17.43
N ARG A 45 -4.34 17.48 -18.29
CA ARG A 45 -4.34 16.92 -19.65
C ARG A 45 -3.37 17.65 -20.58
N SER A 46 -3.15 18.95 -20.39
CA SER A 46 -2.21 19.73 -21.18
C SER A 46 -0.77 19.68 -20.65
N CYS A 47 -0.52 19.02 -19.52
CA CYS A 47 0.80 18.97 -18.90
C CYS A 47 1.80 18.19 -19.79
N SER A 48 2.93 18.83 -20.10
CA SER A 48 4.00 18.25 -20.91
C SER A 48 5.10 17.55 -20.09
N ASP A 49 5.17 17.77 -18.77
CA ASP A 49 6.12 17.07 -17.89
C ASP A 49 5.59 15.67 -17.55
N ILE A 50 5.75 14.75 -18.51
CA ILE A 50 5.33 13.36 -18.41
C ILE A 50 6.40 12.55 -17.70
N LEU A 51 6.11 12.11 -16.48
CA LEU A 51 7.00 11.24 -15.70
C LEU A 51 6.94 9.79 -16.17
N TRP A 52 5.75 9.34 -16.59
CA TRP A 52 5.49 7.98 -17.04
C TRP A 52 4.21 7.91 -17.89
N GLU A 53 4.19 7.08 -18.93
CA GLU A 53 3.02 6.84 -19.78
C GLU A 53 2.97 5.38 -20.21
N ARG A 54 1.81 4.74 -20.03
CA ARG A 54 1.45 3.39 -20.50
C ARG A 54 0.10 3.45 -21.21
N CYS A 55 -0.33 2.33 -21.79
CA CYS A 55 -1.54 2.26 -22.61
C CYS A 55 -2.83 2.74 -21.91
N TYR A 56 -2.91 2.69 -20.58
CA TYR A 56 -4.14 3.00 -19.83
C TYR A 56 -3.95 4.00 -18.69
N ASP A 57 -2.74 4.45 -18.40
CA ASP A 57 -2.46 5.42 -17.36
C ASP A 57 -1.28 6.33 -17.72
N LYS A 58 -1.35 7.56 -17.23
CA LYS A 58 -0.36 8.61 -17.40
C LYS A 58 -0.05 9.24 -16.05
N ILE A 59 1.24 9.48 -15.80
CA ILE A 59 1.73 10.20 -14.63
C ILE A 59 2.39 11.48 -15.13
N VAL A 60 1.83 12.61 -14.73
CA VAL A 60 2.36 13.94 -15.04
C VAL A 60 2.74 14.66 -13.76
N ALA A 61 3.74 15.52 -13.85
CA ALA A 61 4.02 16.45 -12.78
C ALA A 61 3.59 17.84 -13.17
N VAL A 62 2.49 18.29 -12.58
CA VAL A 62 1.89 19.58 -12.92
C VAL A 62 2.78 20.73 -12.43
N ASN A 63 3.47 20.53 -11.30
CA ASN A 63 4.48 21.45 -10.77
C ASN A 63 5.41 20.71 -9.79
N ASP A 64 6.28 21.47 -9.11
CA ASP A 64 7.25 20.93 -8.14
C ASP A 64 6.63 20.28 -6.89
N LYS A 65 5.31 20.43 -6.68
CA LYS A 65 4.60 19.94 -5.49
C LYS A 65 3.57 18.84 -5.82
N VAL A 66 3.01 18.86 -7.03
CA VAL A 66 1.87 18.02 -7.42
C VAL A 66 2.22 17.09 -8.57
N VAL A 67 2.08 15.79 -8.30
CA VAL A 67 2.13 14.72 -9.30
C VAL A 67 0.74 14.11 -9.42
N VAL A 68 0.29 13.88 -10.65
CA VAL A 68 -1.04 13.32 -10.94
C VAL A 68 -0.89 12.08 -11.78
N LYS A 69 -1.42 10.96 -11.26
CA LYS A 69 -1.66 9.73 -12.03
C LYS A 69 -3.13 9.72 -12.46
N PHE A 70 -3.40 9.58 -13.76
CA PHE A 70 -4.76 9.53 -14.30
C PHE A 70 -4.88 8.51 -15.45
N GLY A 71 -6.08 8.00 -15.69
CA GLY A 71 -6.36 7.02 -16.75
C GLY A 71 -7.25 5.87 -16.27
N GLY A 72 -7.51 4.91 -17.16
CA GLY A 72 -8.39 3.77 -16.93
C GLY A 72 -7.85 2.71 -15.96
N SER A 73 -6.56 2.75 -15.63
CA SER A 73 -5.94 1.84 -14.65
C SER A 73 -5.71 2.45 -13.26
N VAL A 74 -6.24 3.65 -13.00
CA VAL A 74 -6.18 4.26 -11.67
C VAL A 74 -7.29 3.68 -10.80
N ASN A 75 -6.91 3.08 -9.67
CA ASN A 75 -7.85 2.40 -8.78
C ASN A 75 -7.75 2.93 -7.35
N ALA A 76 -8.86 2.92 -6.62
CA ALA A 76 -8.93 3.40 -5.25
C ALA A 76 -8.07 2.58 -4.27
N TRP A 77 -7.78 1.31 -4.58
CA TRP A 77 -6.96 0.46 -3.71
C TRP A 77 -5.51 0.94 -3.58
N GLU A 78 -4.95 1.62 -4.58
CA GLU A 78 -3.63 2.26 -4.45
C GLU A 78 -3.66 3.36 -3.37
N GLY A 79 -4.73 4.15 -3.33
CA GLY A 79 -4.91 5.18 -2.31
C GLY A 79 -5.17 4.60 -0.92
N GLN A 80 -5.91 3.50 -0.79
CA GLN A 80 -6.06 2.79 0.49
C GLN A 80 -4.70 2.32 1.04
N ALA A 81 -3.86 1.76 0.17
CA ALA A 81 -2.52 1.32 0.56
C ALA A 81 -1.66 2.49 1.06
N LEU A 82 -1.71 3.65 0.38
CA LEU A 82 -1.00 4.85 0.84
C LEU A 82 -1.51 5.35 2.20
N MET A 83 -2.83 5.41 2.40
CA MET A 83 -3.41 5.84 3.68
C MET A 83 -3.07 4.87 4.83
N TYR A 84 -2.96 3.58 4.53
CA TYR A 84 -2.56 2.57 5.51
C TYR A 84 -1.09 2.74 5.90
N LEU A 85 -0.20 2.83 4.90
CA LEU A 85 1.23 3.01 5.10
C LEU A 85 1.53 4.32 5.84
N GLU A 86 0.86 5.42 5.52
CA GLU A 86 1.05 6.70 6.23
C GLU A 86 0.76 6.58 7.74
N LYS A 87 -0.22 5.77 8.14
CA LYS A 87 -0.60 5.61 9.55
C LYS A 87 0.21 4.56 10.31
N HIS A 88 0.66 3.51 9.63
CA HIS A 88 1.21 2.31 10.29
C HIS A 88 2.68 2.06 9.95
N VAL A 89 3.24 2.75 8.96
CA VAL A 89 4.64 2.64 8.58
C VAL A 89 5.30 4.02 8.75
N PRO A 90 6.56 4.09 9.23
CA PRO A 90 7.28 5.34 9.36
C PRO A 90 7.25 6.21 8.07
N PRO A 91 7.32 7.54 8.20
CA PRO A 91 6.86 8.52 7.19
C PRO A 91 7.59 8.54 5.84
N SER A 92 8.55 7.64 5.59
CA SER A 92 9.31 7.58 4.34
C SER A 92 8.53 7.03 3.13
N PHE A 93 7.31 6.49 3.32
CA PHE A 93 6.59 5.75 2.26
C PHE A 93 5.27 6.38 1.78
N GLY A 94 4.79 7.45 2.43
CA GLY A 94 3.40 7.88 2.31
C GLY A 94 3.14 9.22 1.59
N SER A 95 4.16 10.00 1.24
CA SER A 95 3.90 11.32 0.65
C SER A 95 3.67 11.23 -0.86
N ALA A 96 2.45 11.55 -1.31
CA ALA A 96 2.10 11.75 -2.72
C ALA A 96 2.69 13.05 -3.32
N THR A 97 3.79 13.54 -2.75
CA THR A 97 4.49 14.75 -3.15
C THR A 97 5.57 14.39 -4.17
N ARG A 98 5.88 15.30 -5.10
CA ARG A 98 7.04 15.14 -5.96
C ARG A 98 8.31 15.03 -5.11
N ILE A 99 9.05 13.94 -5.26
CA ILE A 99 10.38 13.78 -4.68
C ILE A 99 11.39 14.00 -5.81
N PRO A 100 12.20 15.08 -5.78
CA PRO A 100 13.25 15.28 -6.76
C PRO A 100 14.25 14.13 -6.74
N GLY A 101 14.61 13.61 -7.91
CA GLY A 101 15.58 12.53 -8.01
C GLY A 101 15.83 12.07 -9.43
N ALA A 102 16.92 11.35 -9.63
CA ALA A 102 17.21 10.63 -10.86
C ALA A 102 16.68 9.20 -10.79
N ARG A 103 16.24 8.64 -11.93
CA ARG A 103 15.81 7.24 -11.98
C ARG A 103 17.01 6.34 -11.70
N LEU A 104 16.84 5.38 -10.77
CA LEU A 104 17.92 4.51 -10.34
C LEU A 104 18.60 3.79 -11.51
N HIS A 105 17.82 3.25 -12.47
CA HIS A 105 18.38 2.54 -13.64
C HIS A 105 19.27 3.43 -14.52
N SER A 106 19.02 4.74 -14.55
CA SER A 106 19.76 5.68 -15.40
C SER A 106 21.14 5.99 -14.80
N ILE A 107 21.21 6.07 -13.47
CA ILE A 107 22.48 6.32 -12.75
C ILE A 107 23.22 5.04 -12.38
N TRP A 108 22.53 3.88 -12.32
CA TRP A 108 23.11 2.62 -11.88
C TRP A 108 24.44 2.24 -12.56
N PRO A 109 24.61 2.43 -13.89
CA PRO A 109 25.87 2.12 -14.55
C PRO A 109 27.06 2.99 -14.10
N SER A 110 26.82 4.23 -13.67
CA SER A 110 27.85 5.17 -13.24
C SER A 110 28.22 5.06 -11.77
N LEU A 111 27.47 4.29 -10.98
CA LEU A 111 27.73 4.11 -9.56
C LEU A 111 28.90 3.17 -9.31
N THR A 112 29.73 3.54 -8.34
CA THR A 112 30.78 2.68 -7.78
C THR A 112 30.16 1.47 -7.05
N PRO A 113 30.94 0.40 -6.81
CA PRO A 113 30.47 -0.74 -6.03
C PRO A 113 29.96 -0.34 -4.63
N SER A 114 30.70 0.53 -3.92
CA SER A 114 30.29 0.98 -2.58
C SER A 114 28.97 1.74 -2.59
N GLU A 115 28.74 2.61 -3.57
CA GLU A 115 27.47 3.33 -3.68
C GLU A 115 26.29 2.39 -3.98
N LYS A 116 26.53 1.34 -4.78
CA LYS A 116 25.53 0.30 -5.02
C LYS A 116 25.20 -0.46 -3.74
N ASP A 117 26.21 -0.82 -2.96
CA ASP A 117 26.04 -1.50 -1.67
C ASP A 117 25.23 -0.64 -0.69
N ASP A 118 25.53 0.66 -0.61
CA ASP A 118 24.79 1.60 0.23
C ASP A 118 23.31 1.72 -0.19
N ILE A 119 23.04 1.77 -1.50
CA ILE A 119 21.66 1.81 -2.03
C ILE A 119 20.93 0.51 -1.71
N VAL A 120 21.57 -0.64 -1.90
CA VAL A 120 20.99 -1.95 -1.59
C VAL A 120 20.69 -2.08 -0.10
N ALA A 121 21.58 -1.60 0.77
CA ALA A 121 21.37 -1.59 2.21
C ALA A 121 20.15 -0.74 2.59
N LYS A 122 20.02 0.46 2.01
CA LYS A 122 18.85 1.34 2.22
C LYS A 122 17.55 0.70 1.74
N LEU A 123 17.54 0.13 0.52
CA LEU A 123 16.37 -0.56 -0.02
C LEU A 123 15.94 -1.73 0.87
N ARG A 124 16.91 -2.51 1.37
CA ARG A 124 16.65 -3.62 2.30
C ARG A 124 15.97 -3.12 3.56
N GLN A 125 16.55 -2.12 4.22
CA GLN A 125 15.98 -1.51 5.43
C GLN A 125 14.55 -1.00 5.18
N MET A 126 14.32 -0.37 4.02
CA MET A 126 13.01 0.13 3.63
C MET A 126 11.99 -1.00 3.47
N PHE A 127 12.34 -2.07 2.76
CA PHE A 127 11.47 -3.24 2.62
C PHE A 127 11.20 -3.93 3.96
N ASP A 128 12.22 -4.08 4.80
CA ASP A 128 12.06 -4.68 6.14
C ASP A 128 11.13 -3.84 7.02
N THR A 129 11.22 -2.51 6.92
CA THR A 129 10.31 -1.58 7.60
C THR A 129 8.87 -1.76 7.11
N MET A 130 8.64 -1.85 5.79
CA MET A 130 7.29 -2.09 5.26
C MET A 130 6.74 -3.47 5.68
N ARG A 131 7.60 -4.49 5.76
CA ARG A 131 7.20 -5.85 6.19
C ARG A 131 6.84 -5.95 7.67
N GLN A 132 7.25 -4.98 8.49
CA GLN A 132 6.82 -4.88 9.89
C GLN A 132 5.38 -4.39 10.02
N ALA A 133 4.78 -3.85 8.96
CA ALA A 133 3.36 -3.48 8.99
C ALA A 133 2.51 -4.73 9.20
N GLU A 134 1.76 -4.76 10.30
CA GLU A 134 0.86 -5.87 10.60
C GLU A 134 -0.25 -5.94 9.55
N CYS A 135 -0.80 -7.14 9.31
CA CYS A 135 -2.03 -7.24 8.55
C CYS A 135 -3.18 -6.72 9.43
N PRO A 136 -3.99 -5.75 8.98
CA PRO A 136 -4.99 -5.17 9.85
C PRO A 136 -6.19 -6.08 10.12
N TRP A 137 -6.34 -7.16 9.35
CA TRP A 137 -7.38 -8.16 9.55
C TRP A 137 -6.75 -9.55 9.76
N PRO A 138 -7.19 -10.29 10.78
CA PRO A 138 -6.60 -11.58 11.10
C PRO A 138 -6.84 -12.59 9.97
N ASN A 139 -5.79 -13.34 9.61
CA ASN A 139 -5.84 -14.37 8.57
C ASN A 139 -6.35 -13.88 7.20
N PHE A 140 -6.27 -12.59 6.90
CA PHE A 140 -6.82 -12.02 5.67
C PHE A 140 -5.78 -11.91 4.55
N PHE A 141 -6.18 -12.27 3.33
CA PHE A 141 -5.40 -12.07 2.11
C PHE A 141 -6.26 -11.33 1.08
N GLY A 142 -5.95 -10.07 0.84
CA GLY A 142 -6.73 -9.20 -0.04
C GLY A 142 -6.27 -7.74 0.02
N GLY A 143 -7.05 -6.86 -0.59
CA GLY A 143 -6.82 -5.43 -0.60
C GLY A 143 -7.21 -4.74 0.70
N LEU A 144 -6.61 -3.58 0.97
CA LEU A 144 -6.92 -2.72 2.14
C LEU A 144 -8.28 -2.01 2.03
N ASP A 145 -9.02 -2.22 0.95
CA ASP A 145 -10.45 -1.91 0.82
C ASP A 145 -11.36 -3.07 1.26
N GLY A 146 -10.78 -4.20 1.73
CA GLY A 146 -11.51 -5.43 2.03
C GLY A 146 -11.81 -6.28 0.80
N GLY A 147 -11.31 -5.90 -0.38
CA GLY A 147 -11.49 -6.61 -1.64
C GLY A 147 -10.51 -7.76 -1.84
N GLY A 148 -10.52 -8.30 -3.06
CA GLY A 148 -9.66 -9.39 -3.49
C GLY A 148 -8.17 -9.04 -3.56
N VAL A 149 -7.36 -9.98 -4.05
CA VAL A 149 -5.92 -9.82 -4.20
C VAL A 149 -5.62 -9.10 -5.51
N TYR A 150 -5.12 -7.86 -5.45
CA TYR A 150 -4.78 -7.05 -6.62
C TYR A 150 -3.41 -7.44 -7.22
N HIS A 151 -3.34 -8.64 -7.81
CA HIS A 151 -2.14 -9.15 -8.47
C HIS A 151 -2.50 -9.78 -9.81
N TYR A 152 -1.60 -9.71 -10.80
CA TYR A 152 -1.89 -10.19 -12.17
C TYR A 152 -2.23 -11.69 -12.23
N LEU A 153 -1.79 -12.47 -11.24
CA LEU A 153 -2.16 -13.88 -11.11
C LEU A 153 -3.62 -14.05 -10.71
N PHE A 154 -4.16 -13.14 -9.90
CA PHE A 154 -5.56 -13.12 -9.45
C PHE A 154 -6.37 -12.26 -10.41
N TYR A 155 -6.62 -12.80 -11.61
CA TYR A 155 -7.41 -12.15 -12.66
C TYR A 155 -8.41 -13.13 -13.27
N SER A 156 -9.64 -12.67 -13.50
CA SER A 156 -10.63 -13.43 -14.26
C SER A 156 -10.86 -12.82 -15.63
N GLN A 157 -10.74 -13.65 -16.67
CA GLN A 157 -11.10 -13.28 -18.04
C GLN A 157 -12.62 -13.19 -18.23
N THR A 158 -13.39 -13.86 -17.36
CA THR A 158 -14.86 -13.86 -17.40
C THR A 158 -15.40 -12.73 -16.56
N LYS A 159 -16.03 -11.75 -17.21
CA LYS A 159 -16.60 -10.59 -16.53
C LYS A 159 -17.62 -11.04 -15.47
N GLY A 160 -17.37 -10.68 -14.22
CA GLY A 160 -18.24 -10.99 -13.08
C GLY A 160 -17.85 -12.25 -12.29
N ASP A 161 -16.90 -13.04 -12.77
CA ASP A 161 -16.38 -14.16 -11.99
C ASP A 161 -15.29 -13.66 -11.02
N GLN A 162 -15.65 -13.67 -9.73
CA GLN A 162 -14.78 -13.29 -8.62
C GLN A 162 -14.35 -14.51 -7.79
N LYS A 163 -14.72 -15.72 -8.21
CA LYS A 163 -14.61 -16.95 -7.40
C LYS A 163 -13.20 -17.21 -6.91
N HIS A 164 -12.20 -16.83 -7.72
CA HIS A 164 -10.79 -17.04 -7.44
C HIS A 164 -10.03 -15.75 -7.12
N LEU A 165 -10.72 -14.62 -6.92
CA LEU A 165 -10.07 -13.31 -6.74
C LEU A 165 -9.92 -12.91 -5.27
N GLY A 166 -10.55 -13.64 -4.36
CA GLY A 166 -10.57 -13.32 -2.93
C GLY A 166 -11.63 -12.26 -2.57
N PRO A 167 -11.58 -11.70 -1.35
CA PRO A 167 -10.55 -11.93 -0.33
C PRO A 167 -10.54 -13.36 0.20
N PHE A 168 -9.40 -13.79 0.72
CA PHE A 168 -9.26 -15.11 1.34
C PHE A 168 -9.03 -15.01 2.84
N HIS A 169 -9.58 -15.97 3.56
CA HIS A 169 -9.40 -16.09 5.01
C HIS A 169 -8.63 -17.38 5.32
N GLY A 170 -7.35 -17.22 5.61
CA GLY A 170 -6.40 -18.30 5.89
C GLY A 170 -5.57 -18.72 4.67
N GLY A 171 -4.35 -19.20 4.94
CA GLY A 171 -3.40 -19.58 3.89
C GLY A 171 -3.92 -20.73 2.99
N ALA A 172 -4.71 -21.65 3.53
CA ALA A 172 -5.32 -22.73 2.76
C ALA A 172 -6.31 -22.22 1.71
N ALA A 173 -7.16 -21.25 2.08
CA ALA A 173 -8.11 -20.63 1.15
C ALA A 173 -7.39 -19.84 0.06
N PHE A 174 -6.34 -19.10 0.43
CA PHE A 174 -5.49 -18.39 -0.53
C PHE A 174 -4.80 -19.34 -1.50
N ALA A 175 -4.20 -20.44 -1.01
CA ALA A 175 -3.55 -21.45 -1.84
C ALA A 175 -4.52 -22.15 -2.79
N ALA A 176 -5.72 -22.50 -2.31
CA ALA A 176 -6.78 -23.07 -3.15
C ALA A 176 -7.27 -22.09 -4.22
N GLY A 177 -7.43 -20.80 -3.85
CA GLY A 177 -7.72 -19.72 -4.79
C GLY A 177 -6.68 -19.64 -5.89
N LEU A 178 -5.40 -19.60 -5.53
CA LEU A 178 -4.28 -19.56 -6.47
C LEU A 178 -4.22 -20.78 -7.39
N ALA A 179 -4.41 -21.99 -6.85
CA ALA A 179 -4.41 -23.22 -7.63
C ALA A 179 -5.59 -23.26 -8.63
N GLY A 180 -6.79 -22.88 -8.18
CA GLY A 180 -8.00 -22.90 -8.99
C GLY A 180 -8.02 -21.91 -10.16
N ILE A 181 -7.11 -20.91 -10.19
CA ILE A 181 -6.94 -20.01 -11.35
C ILE A 181 -6.38 -20.77 -12.56
N PHE A 182 -5.62 -21.82 -12.32
CA PHE A 182 -4.97 -22.62 -13.37
C PHE A 182 -5.77 -23.88 -13.73
N GLU A 183 -6.89 -24.13 -13.04
CA GLU A 183 -7.79 -25.23 -13.37
C GLU A 183 -8.82 -24.78 -14.42
N PRO A 184 -9.01 -25.56 -15.51
CA PRO A 184 -9.87 -25.19 -16.65
C PRO A 184 -11.38 -25.19 -16.35
#